data_AF-A0A851SKY4-F1
#
_entry.id   AF-A0A851SKY4-F1
#
_cell.length_a   1.000
_cell.length_b   1.000
_cell.length_c   1.000
_cell.angle_alpha   90.00
_cell.angle_beta   90.00
_cell.angle_gamma   90.00
#
_symmetry.space_group_name_H-M   'P 1'
#
loop_
_entity.id
_entity.type
_entity.pdbx_description
1 polymer ?
#
loop_
_entity_poly.entity_id
_entity_poly.type
_entity_poly.pdbx_seq_one_letter_code
_entity_poly.pdbx_strand_id
1 'polypeptide(L)'
;EQLMATKCGRLQVRSRGSYLVLRELHTWEKNPEVLRTCEKVIQVVIGDEPEEGLENLLEVTIPEEVERQLRDRDRLEEEEGTTRGQRDVTCRSPGGHEDVT
;
A
#
# COMPACT_ATOMS: atom_id res chain seq x y z
N GLU A 1 3.99 -6.87 -18.36
CA GLU A 1 3.69 -5.43 -18.27
C GLU A 1 2.80 -5.09 -17.07
N GLN A 2 3.33 -4.33 -16.10
CA GLN A 2 2.54 -3.72 -15.02
C GLN A 2 2.11 -2.31 -15.45
N LEU A 3 0.80 -1.99 -15.38
CA LEU A 3 0.25 -0.73 -15.89
C LEU A 3 0.93 0.50 -15.29
N MET A 4 1.11 0.53 -13.97
CA MET A 4 1.63 1.68 -13.23
C MET A 4 3.16 1.81 -13.25
N ALA A 5 3.87 0.84 -13.83
CA ALA A 5 5.32 0.88 -13.95
C ALA A 5 5.78 1.96 -14.94
N THR A 6 5.00 2.20 -15.99
CA THR A 6 5.32 3.18 -17.03
C THR A 6 4.64 4.53 -16.76
N LYS A 7 5.30 5.62 -17.19
CA LYS A 7 4.76 6.99 -17.18
C LYS A 7 3.39 7.09 -17.83
N CYS A 8 3.24 6.54 -19.04
CA CYS A 8 1.98 6.57 -19.77
C CYS A 8 0.83 5.94 -18.97
N GLY A 9 1.08 4.79 -18.33
CA GLY A 9 0.08 4.15 -17.47
C GLY A 9 -0.29 4.97 -16.24
N ARG A 10 0.71 5.55 -15.53
CA ARG A 10 0.46 6.46 -14.39
C ARG A 10 -0.38 7.66 -14.77
N LEU A 11 -0.06 8.32 -15.88
CA LEU A 11 -0.80 9.49 -16.37
C LEU A 11 -2.26 9.13 -16.73
N GLN A 12 -2.47 7.97 -17.37
CA GLN A 12 -3.81 7.49 -17.68
C GLN A 12 -4.64 7.20 -16.42
N VAL A 13 -4.05 6.60 -15.40
CA VAL A 13 -4.74 6.32 -14.13
C VAL A 13 -5.04 7.62 -13.37
N ARG A 14 -4.09 8.56 -13.33
CA ARG A 14 -4.25 9.85 -12.65
C ARG A 14 -5.35 10.71 -13.29
N SER A 15 -5.39 10.77 -14.62
CA SER A 15 -6.38 11.57 -15.36
C SER A 15 -7.82 11.07 -15.22
N ARG A 16 -8.03 9.82 -14.80
CA ARG A 16 -9.35 9.22 -14.59
C ARG A 16 -9.91 9.40 -13.18
N GLY A 17 -9.24 10.18 -12.33
CA GLY A 17 -9.68 10.38 -10.94
C GLY A 17 -9.53 9.14 -10.06
N SER A 18 -8.69 8.16 -10.45
CA SER A 18 -8.54 6.89 -9.73
C SER A 18 -8.08 7.05 -8.28
N TYR A 19 -7.36 8.14 -7.96
CA TYR A 19 -6.99 8.45 -6.58
C TYR A 19 -8.20 8.55 -5.64
N LEU A 20 -9.29 9.20 -6.08
CA LEU A 20 -10.48 9.37 -5.24
C LEU A 20 -11.12 8.02 -4.92
N VAL A 21 -11.23 7.15 -5.93
CA VAL A 21 -11.77 5.80 -5.76
C VAL A 21 -10.89 4.96 -4.83
N LEU A 22 -9.57 5.00 -5.02
CA LEU A 22 -8.61 4.25 -4.21
C LEU A 22 -8.57 4.72 -2.75
N ARG A 23 -8.63 6.04 -2.52
CA ARG A 23 -8.70 6.62 -1.18
C ARG A 23 -9.96 6.18 -0.44
N GLU A 24 -11.08 6.16 -1.14
CA GLU A 24 -12.34 5.72 -0.56
C GLU A 24 -12.29 4.23 -0.25
N LEU A 25 -11.85 3.40 -1.20
CA LEU A 25 -11.63 1.97 -0.99
C LEU A 25 -10.74 1.70 0.24
N HIS A 26 -9.60 2.39 0.34
CA HIS A 26 -8.68 2.27 1.48
C HIS A 26 -9.35 2.63 2.82
N THR A 27 -10.27 3.59 2.84
CA THR A 27 -11.00 3.97 4.06
C THR A 27 -11.96 2.87 4.53
N TRP A 28 -12.62 2.19 3.59
CA TRP A 28 -13.66 1.21 3.89
C TRP A 28 -13.13 -0.23 4.03
N GLU A 29 -12.01 -0.55 3.40
CA GLU A 29 -11.43 -1.89 3.37
C GLU A 29 -10.98 -2.36 4.77
N LYS A 30 -11.14 -3.66 5.02
CA LYS A 30 -10.79 -4.31 6.29
C LYS A 30 -9.71 -5.38 6.11
N ASN A 31 -9.53 -5.89 4.91
CA ASN A 31 -8.47 -6.84 4.64
C ASN A 31 -7.10 -6.14 4.67
N PRO A 32 -6.18 -6.54 5.57
CA PRO A 32 -4.89 -5.88 5.73
C PRO A 32 -3.99 -6.02 4.50
N GLU A 33 -4.12 -7.09 3.71
CA GLU A 33 -3.36 -7.25 2.47
C GLU A 33 -3.84 -6.28 1.38
N VAL A 34 -5.16 -6.11 1.28
CA VAL A 34 -5.77 -5.17 0.34
C VAL A 34 -5.44 -3.74 0.74
N LEU A 35 -5.48 -3.40 2.03
CA LEU A 35 -5.05 -2.08 2.53
C LEU A 35 -3.61 -1.77 2.16
N ARG A 36 -2.66 -2.68 2.45
CA ARG A 36 -1.24 -2.51 2.08
C ARG A 36 -1.06 -2.34 0.58
N THR A 37 -1.81 -3.10 -0.22
CA THR A 37 -1.77 -2.97 -1.67
C THR A 37 -2.32 -1.63 -2.13
N CYS A 38 -3.44 -1.17 -1.56
CA CYS A 38 -4.03 0.13 -1.85
C CYS A 38 -3.07 1.27 -1.50
N GLU A 39 -2.37 1.20 -0.36
CA GLU A 39 -1.37 2.19 0.04
C GLU A 39 -0.24 2.29 -1.00
N LYS A 40 0.32 1.15 -1.42
CA LYS A 40 1.37 1.12 -2.45
C LYS A 40 0.90 1.72 -3.78
N VAL A 41 -0.33 1.41 -4.20
CA VAL A 41 -0.89 2.00 -5.44
C VAL A 41 -1.12 3.49 -5.27
N ILE A 42 -1.67 3.94 -4.13
CA ILE A 42 -1.91 5.35 -3.84
C ILE A 42 -0.59 6.14 -3.87
N GLN A 43 0.47 5.63 -3.24
CA GLN A 43 1.82 6.24 -3.24
C GLN A 43 2.30 6.51 -4.67
N VAL A 44 2.13 5.55 -5.59
CA VAL A 44 2.53 5.72 -7.00
C VAL A 44 1.62 6.71 -7.74
N VAL A 45 0.32 6.73 -7.46
CA VAL A 45 -0.63 7.64 -8.13
C VAL A 45 -0.40 9.10 -7.74
N ILE A 46 -0.09 9.37 -6.47
CA ILE A 46 0.14 10.73 -5.97
C ILE A 46 1.58 11.20 -6.13
N GLY A 47 2.52 10.28 -6.39
CA GLY A 47 3.92 10.59 -6.58
C GLY A 47 4.19 11.49 -7.78
N ASP A 48 5.26 12.28 -7.66
CA ASP A 48 5.79 13.07 -8.76
C ASP A 48 6.36 12.16 -9.85
N GLU A 49 6.31 12.66 -11.09
CA GLU A 49 6.84 11.92 -12.22
C GLU A 49 8.37 12.06 -12.29
N PRO A 50 9.13 10.96 -12.43
CA PRO A 50 10.59 11.01 -12.53
C PRO A 50 11.07 11.69 -13.82
N GLU A 51 12.38 11.97 -13.86
CA GLU A 51 13.06 12.59 -15.00
C GLU A 51 12.99 11.74 -16.28
N GLU A 52 13.22 12.37 -17.43
CA GLU A 52 13.29 11.68 -18.72
C GLU A 52 14.38 10.61 -18.70
N GLY A 53 14.06 9.41 -19.18
CA GLY A 53 14.95 8.24 -19.10
C GLY A 53 14.74 7.35 -17.87
N LEU A 54 13.91 7.76 -16.90
CA LEU A 54 13.55 6.99 -15.70
C LEU A 54 12.05 6.62 -15.66
N GLU A 55 11.42 6.55 -16.83
CA GLU A 55 9.96 6.48 -16.95
C GLU A 55 9.37 5.12 -16.54
N ASN A 56 10.15 4.04 -16.68
CA ASN A 56 9.78 2.68 -16.29
C ASN A 56 10.43 2.32 -14.95
N LEU A 57 9.64 2.35 -13.88
CA LEU A 57 10.11 2.12 -12.51
C LEU A 57 10.66 0.71 -12.26
N LEU A 58 10.44 -0.24 -13.18
CA LEU A 58 10.99 -1.59 -13.09
C LEU A 58 12.37 -1.73 -13.76
N GLU A 59 12.77 -0.76 -14.57
CA GLU A 59 14.03 -0.81 -15.36
C GLU A 59 15.08 0.19 -14.86
N VAL A 60 14.73 1.03 -13.87
CA VAL A 60 15.66 2.02 -13.31
C VAL A 60 16.76 1.35 -12.48
N THR A 61 17.99 1.83 -12.65
CA THR A 61 19.11 1.43 -11.78
C THR A 61 19.02 2.21 -10.47
N ILE A 62 18.83 1.48 -9.36
CA ILE A 62 18.72 2.08 -8.02
C ILE A 62 20.12 2.08 -7.37
N PRO A 63 20.62 3.24 -6.89
CA PRO A 63 21.86 3.28 -6.11
C PRO A 63 21.75 2.43 -4.84
N GLU A 64 22.84 1.77 -4.43
CA GLU A 64 22.85 0.82 -3.30
C GLU A 64 22.30 1.40 -1.99
N GLU A 65 22.61 2.66 -1.70
CA GLU A 65 22.11 3.33 -0.51
C GLU A 65 20.59 3.51 -0.52
N VAL A 66 20.03 3.89 -1.67
CA VAL A 66 18.58 4.05 -1.85
C VAL A 66 17.90 2.69 -1.78
N GLU A 67 18.47 1.67 -2.41
CA GLU A 67 17.95 0.30 -2.34
C GLU A 67 17.88 -0.20 -0.90
N ARG A 68 18.94 0.03 -0.10
CA ARG A 68 18.96 -0.32 1.31
C ARG A 68 17.86 0.40 2.09
N GLN A 69 17.70 1.72 1.89
CA GLN A 69 16.65 2.49 2.55
C GLN A 69 15.24 2.00 2.19
N LEU A 70 14.99 1.65 0.92
CA LEU A 70 13.71 1.10 0.48
C LEU A 70 13.43 -0.24 1.17
N ARG A 71 14.40 -1.17 1.18
CA ARG A 71 14.27 -2.46 1.87
C ARG A 71 14.05 -2.32 3.37
N ASP A 72 14.73 -1.35 4.01
CA ASP A 72 14.55 -1.09 5.43
C ASP A 72 13.14 -0.55 5.73
N ARG A 73 12.61 0.33 4.88
CA ARG A 73 11.23 0.82 4.99
C ARG A 73 10.20 -0.28 4.81
N ASP A 74 10.35 -1.12 3.78
CA ASP A 74 9.47 -2.27 3.55
C ASP A 74 9.45 -3.21 4.77
N ARG A 75 10.62 -3.50 5.35
CA ARG A 75 10.73 -4.35 6.56
C ARG A 75 10.02 -3.73 7.76
N LEU A 76 10.23 -2.43 8.02
CA LEU A 76 9.56 -1.72 9.12
C LEU A 76 8.03 -1.74 8.94
N GLU A 77 7.55 -1.49 7.73
CA GLU A 77 6.11 -1.55 7.41
C GLU A 77 5.51 -2.95 7.64
N GLU A 78 6.24 -4.03 7.34
CA GLU A 78 5.82 -5.41 7.61
C GLU A 78 5.73 -5.74 9.11
N GLU A 79 6.70 -5.27 9.90
CA GLU A 79 6.73 -5.43 11.36
C GLU A 79 5.57 -4.66 12.03
N GLU A 80 5.31 -3.42 11.60
CA GLU A 80 4.18 -2.61 12.04
C GLU A 80 2.82 -3.20 11.63
N GLY A 81 2.72 -3.74 10.42
CA GLY A 81 1.52 -4.44 9.94
C GLY A 81 1.19 -5.67 10.79
N THR A 82 2.20 -6.43 11.21
CA THR A 82 2.04 -7.61 12.07
C THR A 82 1.53 -7.24 13.47
N THR A 83 2.06 -6.15 14.04
CA THR A 83 1.65 -5.69 15.37
C THR A 83 0.25 -5.07 15.39
N ARG A 84 -0.19 -4.38 14.33
CA ARG A 84 -1.59 -3.93 14.18
C ARG A 84 -2.55 -5.11 13.98
N GLY A 85 -2.21 -6.07 13.13
CA GLY A 85 -3.04 -7.26 12.89
C GLY A 85 -3.32 -8.11 14.15
N GLN A 86 -2.35 -8.22 15.07
CA GLN A 86 -2.54 -8.94 16.34
C GLN A 86 -3.46 -8.21 17.34
N ARG A 87 -3.52 -6.87 17.29
CA ARG A 87 -4.43 -6.07 18.14
C ARG A 87 -5.89 -6.19 17.71
N ASP A 88 -6.16 -6.33 16.41
CA ASP A 88 -7.53 -6.50 15.88
C ASP A 88 -8.06 -7.95 16.03
N VAL A 89 -7.17 -8.94 16.22
CA VAL A 89 -7.56 -10.34 16.50
C VAL A 89 -7.90 -10.55 17.99
N THR A 90 -7.24 -9.82 18.90
CA THR A 90 -7.37 -10.03 20.35
C THR A 90 -8.66 -9.46 20.97
N CYS A 91 -9.42 -8.63 20.26
CA CYS A 91 -10.76 -8.19 20.70
C CYS A 91 -11.90 -9.19 20.37
N ARG A 92 -11.61 -10.35 19.78
CA ARG A 92 -12.54 -11.49 19.71
C ARG A 92 -12.35 -12.45 20.88
N SER A 93 -12.61 -12.00 22.11
CA SER A 93 -13.03 -12.93 23.16
C SER A 93 -14.55 -13.07 23.11
N PRO A 94 -15.11 -14.28 22.94
CA PRO A 94 -16.52 -14.50 23.28
C PRO A 94 -16.62 -14.51 24.80
N GLY A 95 -16.80 -13.33 25.39
CA GLY A 95 -17.16 -13.18 26.79
C GLY A 95 -18.64 -13.52 26.98
N GLY A 96 -18.90 -14.57 27.75
CA GLY A 96 -20.06 -14.72 28.65
C GLY A 96 -21.45 -14.82 28.02
N HIS A 97 -21.95 -16.04 27.86
CA HIS A 97 -23.36 -16.30 28.16
C HIS A 97 -23.42 -16.81 29.60
N GLU A 98 -23.59 -15.86 30.51
CA GLU A 98 -24.07 -16.11 31.86
C GLU A 98 -25.58 -16.36 31.73
N ASP A 99 -25.97 -17.64 31.60
CA ASP A 99 -27.36 -18.03 31.79
C ASP A 99 -27.63 -18.06 33.30
N VAL A 100 -28.22 -16.96 33.76
CA VAL A 100 -29.05 -16.93 34.95
C VAL A 100 -30.36 -17.66 34.61
N THR A 101 -30.55 -18.86 35.18
CA THR A 101 -31.73 -19.38 35.92
C THR A 101 -31.65 -20.91 35.95
#